data_AF-N1S401-F1
#
_entry.id   AF-N1S401-F1
#
_cell.length_a   1.000
_cell.length_b   1.000
_cell.length_c   1.000
_cell.angle_alpha   90.00
_cell.angle_beta   90.00
_cell.angle_gamma   90.00
#
_symmetry.space_group_name_H-M   'P 1'
#
loop_
_entity.id
_entity.type
_entity.pdbx_description
1 polymer ?
#
loop_
_entity_poly.entity_id
_entity_poly.type
_entity_poly.pdbx_seq_one_letter_code
_entity_poly.pdbx_strand_id
1 'polypeptide(L)'
;MAACHASVFSRFAIETDPNLTSRGSITNPRDKWYPKNLRPWPDFLAQQKFIFGTLYDAFPTESRVFKNRNFLAGLGSRISQRPIADKKTLEYFLHNSMEDPVKAIIQQLKQVEEVSRAFQIGDGVVFENHPHALSDVAEEVVDRETPSTLPRTPNHRRDLNQLQPDQICIYRSDNTLSSRRTMVYVSKYKPPYKLTALHLRLGLRAMDIYKEVINQRTVPTSVDPDARFQYHAEKLTASAITQTYHYIIKSGLKYGLLTTGEAIVFLKVN
;
A
#
# COMPACT_ATOMS: atom_id res chain seq x y z
N MET A 1 -17.71 7.35 9.30
CA MET A 1 -16.26 7.65 9.28
C MET A 1 -15.71 8.07 10.65
N ALA A 2 -16.36 9.01 11.36
CA ALA A 2 -15.90 9.48 12.69
C ALA A 2 -15.69 8.37 13.74
N ALA A 3 -16.57 7.35 13.80
CA ALA A 3 -16.44 6.26 14.77
C ALA A 3 -15.19 5.39 14.54
N CYS A 4 -14.81 5.10 13.28
CA CYS A 4 -13.58 4.34 13.01
C CYS A 4 -12.35 5.12 13.46
N HIS A 5 -12.31 6.43 13.19
CA HIS A 5 -11.21 7.27 13.66
C HIS A 5 -11.14 7.30 15.19
N ALA A 6 -12.25 7.64 15.86
CA ALA A 6 -12.28 7.85 17.30
C ALA A 6 -12.13 6.56 18.12
N SER A 7 -12.58 5.42 17.60
CA SER A 7 -12.54 4.15 18.32
C SER A 7 -11.36 3.27 17.95
N VAL A 8 -10.86 3.33 16.71
CA VAL A 8 -9.82 2.40 16.20
C VAL A 8 -8.51 3.14 15.91
N PHE A 9 -8.55 4.13 15.01
CA PHE A 9 -7.33 4.80 14.56
C PHE A 9 -6.64 5.59 15.67
N SER A 10 -7.41 6.27 16.53
CA SER A 10 -6.86 6.99 17.69
C SER A 10 -6.20 6.09 18.73
N ARG A 11 -6.38 4.76 18.62
CA ARG A 11 -5.74 3.75 19.47
C ARG A 11 -4.43 3.23 18.88
N PHE A 12 -4.03 3.74 17.71
CA PHE A 12 -2.71 3.50 17.15
C PHE A 12 -1.64 4.01 18.11
N ALA A 13 -0.74 3.12 18.52
CA ALA A 13 0.36 3.42 19.42
C ALA A 13 1.65 2.88 18.85
N ILE A 14 2.74 3.62 19.01
CA ILE A 14 4.09 3.22 18.56
C ILE A 14 4.87 2.81 19.81
N GLU A 15 5.66 1.74 19.72
CA GLU A 15 6.60 1.40 20.77
C GLU A 15 7.68 2.50 20.86
N THR A 16 7.82 3.10 22.05
CA THR A 16 8.72 4.23 22.27
C THR A 16 10.10 3.80 22.76
N ASP A 17 10.24 2.61 23.36
CA ASP A 17 11.54 2.08 23.78
C ASP A 17 12.31 1.54 22.56
N PRO A 18 13.43 2.17 22.16
CA PRO A 18 14.22 1.72 21.01
C PRO A 18 14.76 0.29 21.17
N ASN A 19 14.91 -0.20 22.40
CA ASN A 19 15.37 -1.57 22.67
C ASN A 19 14.33 -2.64 22.34
N LEU A 20 13.04 -2.26 22.32
CA LEU A 20 11.93 -3.13 22.00
C LEU A 20 11.53 -3.04 20.51
N THR A 21 12.08 -2.07 19.77
CA THR A 21 11.81 -1.92 18.33
C THR A 21 12.76 -2.74 17.45
N SER A 22 12.26 -3.16 16.28
CA SER A 22 13.12 -3.85 15.31
C SER A 22 14.27 -2.97 14.83
N ARG A 23 15.50 -3.50 14.93
CA ARG A 23 16.72 -2.80 14.49
C ARG A 23 16.88 -2.86 12.95
N GLY A 24 17.87 -2.14 12.44
CA GLY A 24 18.24 -2.15 11.02
C GLY A 24 17.63 -1.03 10.18
N SER A 25 18.20 -0.83 8.97
CA SER A 25 17.79 0.22 8.04
C SER A 25 16.35 0.03 7.56
N ILE A 26 15.68 1.14 7.23
CA ILE A 26 14.33 1.15 6.68
C ILE A 26 14.22 0.45 5.32
N THR A 27 15.21 0.67 4.47
CA THR A 27 15.36 0.03 3.16
C THR A 27 16.74 0.30 2.60
N ASN A 28 17.23 -0.62 1.78
CA ASN A 28 18.38 -0.39 0.94
C ASN A 28 17.88 0.00 -0.48
N PRO A 29 18.08 1.24 -0.94
CA PRO A 29 17.69 1.66 -2.29
C PRO A 29 18.70 1.27 -3.37
N ARG A 30 19.85 0.66 -3.03
CA ARG A 30 20.83 0.21 -4.03
C ARG A 30 20.22 -0.78 -5.02
N ASP A 31 20.67 -0.71 -6.27
CA ASP A 31 20.28 -1.58 -7.38
C ASP A 31 18.77 -1.56 -7.71
N LYS A 32 18.09 -0.45 -7.37
CA LYS A 32 16.67 -0.22 -7.66
C LYS A 32 16.47 0.97 -8.60
N TRP A 33 15.58 0.80 -9.58
CA TRP A 33 14.96 1.90 -10.31
C TRP A 33 14.42 2.97 -9.35
N TYR A 34 14.74 4.23 -9.59
CA TYR A 34 14.26 5.37 -8.81
C TYR A 34 13.53 6.38 -9.72
N PRO A 35 12.55 7.14 -9.20
CA PRO A 35 11.92 8.19 -9.97
C PRO A 35 12.84 9.42 -10.02
N LYS A 36 13.13 9.95 -11.22
CA LYS A 36 13.96 11.15 -11.36
C LYS A 36 13.32 12.36 -10.69
N ASN A 37 12.03 12.58 -10.93
CA ASN A 37 11.28 13.73 -10.41
C ASN A 37 10.19 13.25 -9.46
N LEU A 38 10.19 13.75 -8.25
CA LEU A 38 9.03 13.68 -7.35
C LEU A 38 8.20 14.95 -7.53
N ARG A 39 6.88 14.81 -7.70
CA ARG A 39 5.96 15.94 -7.87
C ARG A 39 4.62 15.64 -7.19
N PRO A 40 3.89 16.67 -6.72
CA PRO A 40 2.51 16.50 -6.30
C PRO A 40 1.66 15.88 -7.41
N TRP A 41 0.67 15.07 -7.03
CA TRP A 41 -0.33 14.54 -7.96
C TRP A 41 -1.47 15.57 -8.07
N PRO A 42 -1.50 16.40 -9.14
CA PRO A 42 -2.31 17.63 -9.16
C PRO A 42 -3.83 17.37 -9.14
N ASP A 43 -4.28 16.32 -9.81
CA ASP A 43 -5.70 15.99 -9.97
C ASP A 43 -6.20 14.94 -8.96
N PHE A 44 -5.37 14.51 -8.00
CA PHE A 44 -5.74 13.46 -7.04
C PHE A 44 -7.02 13.78 -6.26
N LEU A 45 -7.12 14.98 -5.69
CA LEU A 45 -8.29 15.38 -4.91
C LEU A 45 -9.54 15.54 -5.77
N ALA A 46 -9.39 15.98 -7.03
CA ALA A 46 -10.51 16.08 -7.95
C ALA A 46 -11.03 14.69 -8.33
N GLN A 47 -10.14 13.75 -8.66
CA GLN A 47 -10.50 12.37 -8.93
C GLN A 47 -11.14 11.69 -7.71
N GLN A 48 -10.58 11.89 -6.53
CA GLN A 48 -11.12 11.34 -5.29
C GLN A 48 -12.54 11.85 -5.02
N LYS A 49 -12.78 13.17 -5.14
CA LYS A 49 -14.11 13.77 -4.98
C LYS A 49 -15.11 13.22 -6.00
N PHE A 50 -14.70 13.09 -7.26
CA PHE A 50 -15.54 12.51 -8.30
C PHE A 50 -15.94 11.07 -7.96
N ILE A 51 -14.97 10.22 -7.60
CA ILE A 51 -15.23 8.83 -7.20
C ILE A 51 -16.19 8.78 -6.01
N PHE A 52 -15.95 9.56 -4.96
CA PHE A 52 -16.85 9.58 -3.81
C PHE A 52 -18.24 10.11 -4.16
N GLY A 53 -18.36 11.13 -5.00
CA GLY A 53 -19.66 11.64 -5.48
C GLY A 53 -20.49 10.54 -6.12
N THR A 54 -19.91 9.81 -7.08
CA THR A 54 -20.57 8.66 -7.72
C THR A 54 -20.99 7.59 -6.70
N LEU A 55 -20.15 7.30 -5.70
CA LEU A 55 -20.49 6.35 -4.65
C LEU A 55 -21.63 6.86 -3.75
N TYR A 56 -21.65 8.14 -3.41
CA TYR A 56 -22.71 8.75 -2.59
C TYR A 56 -24.05 8.77 -3.31
N ASP A 57 -24.05 9.04 -4.62
CA ASP A 57 -25.27 9.10 -5.42
C ASP A 57 -25.90 7.72 -5.64
N ALA A 58 -25.06 6.67 -5.74
CA ALA A 58 -25.52 5.32 -6.04
C ALA A 58 -25.76 4.45 -4.80
N PHE A 59 -25.03 4.66 -3.70
CA PHE A 59 -25.08 3.75 -2.57
C PHE A 59 -26.31 4.00 -1.67
N PRO A 60 -27.11 2.97 -1.31
CA PRO A 60 -28.32 3.18 -0.50
C PRO A 60 -28.02 3.71 0.91
N THR A 61 -28.50 4.91 1.23
CA THR A 61 -28.24 5.59 2.52
C THR A 61 -28.83 4.86 3.73
N GLU A 62 -29.89 4.08 3.54
CA GLU A 62 -30.49 3.28 4.61
C GLU A 62 -29.73 1.99 4.92
N SER A 63 -28.77 1.61 4.07
CA SER A 63 -28.00 0.39 4.26
C SER A 63 -27.07 0.51 5.47
N ARG A 64 -27.22 -0.39 6.44
CA ARG A 64 -26.40 -0.45 7.67
C ARG A 64 -25.30 -1.49 7.54
N VAL A 65 -24.41 -1.28 6.58
CA VAL A 65 -23.34 -2.24 6.23
C VAL A 65 -22.05 -2.11 7.04
N PHE A 66 -21.88 -0.98 7.74
CA PHE A 66 -20.70 -0.75 8.56
C PHE A 66 -20.80 -1.45 9.91
N LYS A 67 -19.64 -1.84 10.47
CA LYS A 67 -19.56 -2.39 11.82
C LYS A 67 -20.10 -1.38 12.85
N ASN A 68 -20.83 -1.90 13.82
CA ASN A 68 -21.39 -1.08 14.90
C ASN A 68 -20.29 -0.51 15.82
N ARG A 69 -20.64 0.51 16.61
CA ARG A 69 -19.70 1.21 17.49
C ARG A 69 -19.08 0.31 18.56
N ASN A 70 -19.83 -0.67 19.08
CA ASN A 70 -19.34 -1.61 20.09
C ASN A 70 -18.22 -2.49 19.53
N PHE A 71 -18.39 -2.99 18.30
CA PHE A 71 -17.35 -3.72 17.60
C PHE A 71 -16.11 -2.87 17.39
N LEU A 72 -16.27 -1.61 16.94
CA LEU A 72 -15.15 -0.70 16.72
C LEU A 72 -14.41 -0.37 18.03
N ALA A 73 -15.13 -0.19 19.14
CA ALA A 73 -14.53 0.02 20.46
C ALA A 73 -13.73 -1.20 20.94
N GLY A 74 -14.29 -2.41 20.80
CA GLY A 74 -13.60 -3.65 21.11
C GLY A 74 -12.38 -3.91 20.22
N LEU A 75 -12.47 -3.55 18.93
CA LEU A 75 -11.31 -3.59 18.03
C LEU A 75 -10.22 -2.60 18.45
N GLY A 76 -10.61 -1.36 18.77
CA GLY A 76 -9.70 -0.34 19.29
C GLY A 76 -8.95 -0.78 20.55
N SER A 77 -9.66 -1.40 21.50
CA SER A 77 -9.06 -1.95 22.72
C SER A 77 -7.99 -3.00 22.39
N ARG A 78 -8.28 -3.94 21.49
CA ARG A 78 -7.32 -4.96 21.04
C ARG A 78 -6.10 -4.37 20.35
N ILE A 79 -6.30 -3.33 19.52
CA ILE A 79 -5.20 -2.63 18.85
C ILE A 79 -4.31 -1.90 19.85
N SER A 80 -4.87 -1.20 20.84
CA SER A 80 -4.08 -0.47 21.84
C SER A 80 -3.18 -1.36 22.70
N GLN A 81 -3.47 -2.67 22.79
CA GLN A 81 -2.66 -3.62 23.55
C GLN A 81 -1.38 -4.05 22.80
N ARG A 82 -1.20 -3.63 21.54
CA ARG A 82 -0.07 -4.03 20.69
C ARG A 82 0.55 -2.81 20.01
N PRO A 83 1.37 -2.02 20.73
CA PRO A 83 2.12 -0.93 20.13
C PRO A 83 2.97 -1.43 18.95
N ILE A 84 3.15 -0.56 17.94
CA ILE A 84 3.92 -0.91 16.74
C ILE A 84 5.41 -0.93 17.08
N ALA A 85 5.95 -2.13 17.26
CA ALA A 85 7.36 -2.39 17.58
C ALA A 85 8.14 -2.95 16.38
N ASP A 86 7.46 -3.52 15.38
CA ASP A 86 8.06 -4.18 14.23
C ASP A 86 7.13 -4.16 13.01
N LYS A 87 7.55 -4.80 11.91
CA LYS A 87 6.74 -4.89 10.69
C LYS A 87 5.49 -5.76 10.90
N LYS A 88 5.56 -6.82 11.72
CA LYS A 88 4.44 -7.75 11.95
C LYS A 88 3.31 -7.09 12.74
N THR A 89 3.64 -6.30 13.75
CA THR A 89 2.69 -5.50 14.53
C THR A 89 2.04 -4.42 13.65
N LEU A 90 2.80 -3.79 12.75
CA LEU A 90 2.25 -2.87 11.75
C LEU A 90 1.29 -3.59 10.77
N GLU A 91 1.69 -4.75 10.23
CA GLU A 91 0.84 -5.57 9.37
C GLU A 91 -0.46 -5.95 10.08
N TYR A 92 -0.38 -6.42 11.33
CA TYR A 92 -1.55 -6.71 12.16
C TYR A 92 -2.49 -5.51 12.27
N PHE A 93 -1.96 -4.32 12.58
CA PHE A 93 -2.77 -3.11 12.64
C PHE A 93 -3.45 -2.81 11.31
N LEU A 94 -2.71 -2.83 10.19
CA LEU A 94 -3.24 -2.47 8.88
C LEU A 94 -4.25 -3.48 8.34
N HIS A 95 -4.04 -4.78 8.58
CA HIS A 95 -5.03 -5.82 8.24
C HIS A 95 -6.38 -5.54 8.91
N ASN A 96 -6.35 -5.30 10.22
CA ASN A 96 -7.55 -5.13 11.04
C ASN A 96 -8.24 -3.77 10.86
N SER A 97 -7.46 -2.70 10.67
CA SER A 97 -7.98 -1.32 10.63
C SER A 97 -8.25 -0.80 9.22
N MET A 98 -7.62 -1.39 8.19
CA MET A 98 -7.68 -0.91 6.82
C MET A 98 -8.07 -2.01 5.84
N GLU A 99 -7.31 -3.10 5.73
CA GLU A 99 -7.47 -4.05 4.62
C GLU A 99 -8.79 -4.79 4.70
N ASP A 100 -9.12 -5.42 5.84
CA ASP A 100 -10.37 -6.16 5.99
C ASP A 100 -11.60 -5.24 5.96
N PRO A 101 -11.59 -4.05 6.58
CA PRO A 101 -12.63 -3.05 6.37
C PRO A 101 -12.80 -2.64 4.90
N VAL A 102 -11.70 -2.42 4.15
CA VAL A 102 -11.77 -2.07 2.72
C VAL A 102 -12.32 -3.23 1.91
N LYS A 103 -11.88 -4.47 2.15
CA LYS A 103 -12.46 -5.67 1.51
C LYS A 103 -13.96 -5.73 1.76
N ALA A 104 -14.40 -5.56 3.01
CA ALA A 104 -15.81 -5.58 3.37
C ALA A 104 -16.61 -4.48 2.66
N ILE A 105 -16.07 -3.25 2.60
CA ILE A 105 -16.69 -2.13 1.87
C ILE A 105 -16.84 -2.48 0.38
N ILE A 106 -15.77 -2.96 -0.26
CA ILE A 106 -15.80 -3.33 -1.68
C ILE A 106 -16.81 -4.46 -1.94
N GLN A 107 -16.93 -5.44 -1.05
CA GLN A 107 -17.93 -6.51 -1.16
C GLN A 107 -19.37 -6.00 -1.09
N GLN A 108 -19.63 -4.89 -0.41
CA GLN A 108 -20.95 -4.26 -0.39
C GLN A 108 -21.16 -3.37 -1.62
N LEU A 109 -20.15 -2.61 -2.02
CA LEU A 109 -20.18 -1.77 -3.22
C LEU A 109 -20.42 -2.59 -4.49
N LYS A 110 -19.88 -3.81 -4.58
CA LYS A 110 -20.08 -4.67 -5.76
C LYS A 110 -21.54 -5.10 -5.97
N GLN A 111 -22.36 -5.09 -4.91
CA GLN A 111 -23.78 -5.47 -4.98
C GLN A 111 -24.65 -4.36 -5.57
N VAL A 112 -24.12 -3.14 -5.67
CA VAL A 112 -24.82 -1.99 -6.27
C VAL A 112 -24.46 -1.96 -7.76
N GLU A 113 -25.44 -2.19 -8.62
CA GLU A 113 -25.24 -2.36 -10.07
C GLU A 113 -24.58 -1.14 -10.72
N GLU A 114 -25.03 0.07 -10.37
CA GLU A 114 -24.48 1.33 -10.86
C GLU A 114 -23.01 1.48 -10.50
N VAL A 115 -22.64 1.16 -9.25
CA VAL A 115 -21.26 1.22 -8.76
C VAL A 115 -20.39 0.16 -9.43
N SER A 116 -20.91 -1.07 -9.53
CA SER A 116 -20.20 -2.18 -10.17
C SER A 116 -19.90 -1.89 -11.64
N ARG A 117 -20.86 -1.33 -12.37
CA ARG A 117 -20.72 -0.90 -13.76
C ARG A 117 -19.79 0.29 -13.91
N ALA A 118 -19.88 1.30 -13.04
CA ALA A 118 -19.05 2.51 -13.12
C ALA A 118 -17.57 2.23 -12.84
N PHE A 119 -17.25 1.34 -11.89
CA PHE A 119 -15.88 1.11 -11.44
C PHE A 119 -15.29 -0.25 -11.83
N GLN A 120 -16.08 -1.13 -12.45
CA GLN A 120 -15.66 -2.47 -12.86
C GLN A 120 -14.99 -3.22 -11.70
N ILE A 121 -15.69 -3.29 -10.56
CA ILE A 121 -15.16 -3.83 -9.29
C ILE A 121 -14.83 -5.33 -9.41
N GLY A 122 -15.52 -6.05 -10.30
CA GLY A 122 -15.41 -7.50 -10.42
C GLY A 122 -15.85 -8.20 -9.13
N ASP A 123 -15.14 -9.25 -8.74
CA ASP A 123 -15.41 -10.02 -7.51
C ASP A 123 -14.88 -9.34 -6.23
N GLY A 124 -14.26 -8.17 -6.39
CA GLY A 124 -13.71 -7.35 -5.31
C GLY A 124 -12.19 -7.33 -5.29
N VAL A 125 -11.64 -6.97 -4.13
CA VAL A 125 -10.20 -6.80 -3.93
C VAL A 125 -9.61 -7.83 -2.96
N VAL A 126 -8.38 -8.25 -3.24
CA VAL A 126 -7.58 -9.12 -2.39
C VAL A 126 -6.27 -8.43 -2.07
N PHE A 127 -5.88 -8.45 -0.80
CA PHE A 127 -4.58 -7.99 -0.32
C PHE A 127 -3.72 -9.22 -0.12
N GLU A 128 -2.60 -9.31 -0.84
CA GLU A 128 -1.72 -10.47 -0.82
C GLU A 128 -0.30 -10.05 -0.44
N ASN A 129 0.25 -10.69 0.59
CA ASN A 129 1.60 -10.42 1.10
C ASN A 129 2.63 -11.43 0.55
N HIS A 130 2.18 -12.53 -0.05
CA HIS A 130 3.03 -13.57 -0.63
C HIS A 130 2.67 -13.79 -2.11
N PRO A 131 3.08 -12.89 -3.01
CA PRO A 131 2.72 -13.00 -4.43
C PRO A 131 3.18 -14.32 -5.09
N HIS A 132 4.18 -15.01 -4.53
CA HIS A 132 4.62 -16.33 -4.98
C HIS A 132 3.59 -17.44 -4.74
N ALA A 133 2.80 -17.37 -3.66
CA ALA A 133 1.77 -18.35 -3.36
C ALA A 133 0.63 -18.35 -4.41
N LEU A 134 0.56 -17.32 -5.26
CA LEU A 134 -0.40 -17.23 -6.36
C LEU A 134 0.11 -17.82 -7.67
N SER A 135 1.41 -18.10 -7.80
CA SER A 135 1.98 -18.77 -8.97
C SER A 135 1.64 -20.27 -8.93
N ASP A 136 1.79 -20.92 -7.77
CA ASP A 136 1.65 -22.37 -7.65
C ASP A 136 0.20 -22.86 -7.82
N VAL A 137 -0.79 -22.10 -7.33
CA VAL A 137 -2.22 -22.48 -7.42
C VAL A 137 -2.74 -22.44 -8.87
N ALA A 138 -2.08 -21.67 -9.76
CA ALA A 138 -2.44 -21.62 -11.17
C ALA A 138 -1.72 -22.68 -12.02
N GLU A 139 -0.65 -23.31 -11.51
CA GLU A 139 0.08 -24.36 -12.24
C GLU A 139 -0.44 -25.76 -11.92
N GLU A 140 -0.78 -26.07 -10.66
CA GLU A 140 -1.19 -27.44 -10.30
C GLU A 140 -2.55 -27.88 -10.87
N VAL A 141 -3.47 -26.94 -11.15
CA VAL A 141 -4.81 -27.29 -11.64
C VAL A 141 -4.87 -27.47 -13.16
N VAL A 142 -3.90 -26.92 -13.91
CA VAL A 142 -3.89 -26.98 -15.38
C VAL A 142 -3.06 -28.16 -15.91
N ASP A 143 -2.11 -28.67 -15.14
CA ASP A 143 -1.18 -29.72 -15.61
C ASP A 143 -1.69 -31.16 -15.47
N ARG A 144 -2.91 -31.39 -14.96
CA ARG A 144 -3.45 -32.75 -14.78
C ARG A 144 -4.39 -33.27 -15.86
N GLU A 145 -4.79 -32.47 -16.85
CA GLU A 145 -5.76 -32.92 -17.85
C GLU A 145 -5.48 -32.42 -19.27
N THR A 146 -4.34 -32.74 -19.89
CA THR A 146 -4.23 -33.17 -21.31
C THR A 146 -2.78 -33.34 -21.78
N PRO A 147 -2.42 -34.45 -22.45
CA PRO A 147 -1.18 -34.52 -23.22
C PRO A 147 -1.40 -33.94 -24.62
N SER A 148 -0.81 -32.79 -24.96
CA SER A 148 -0.70 -32.39 -26.37
C SER A 148 0.49 -31.48 -26.67
N THR A 149 1.31 -32.00 -27.57
CA THR A 149 2.43 -31.44 -28.29
C THR A 149 2.00 -30.23 -29.13
N LEU A 150 2.42 -29.01 -28.80
CA LEU A 150 2.43 -27.84 -29.70
C LEU A 150 3.50 -26.82 -29.26
N PRO A 151 4.15 -26.10 -30.20
CA PRO A 151 5.23 -25.17 -29.86
C PRO A 151 4.67 -23.97 -29.09
N ARG A 152 5.07 -23.82 -27.83
CA ARG A 152 4.74 -22.67 -26.99
C ARG A 152 5.35 -21.40 -27.59
N THR A 153 4.53 -20.49 -28.08
CA THR A 153 4.89 -19.07 -28.21
C THR A 153 5.30 -18.53 -26.84
N PRO A 154 6.33 -17.67 -26.74
CA PRO A 154 6.74 -17.10 -25.46
C PRO A 154 5.65 -16.16 -24.96
N ASN A 155 4.73 -16.69 -24.15
CA ASN A 155 3.84 -15.87 -23.36
C ASN A 155 4.73 -14.97 -22.48
N HIS A 156 4.53 -13.65 -22.54
CA HIS A 156 5.06 -12.69 -21.58
C HIS A 156 4.46 -12.95 -20.19
N ARG A 157 4.78 -14.11 -19.61
CA ARG A 157 4.40 -14.54 -18.28
C ARG A 157 5.22 -13.66 -17.32
N ARG A 158 4.53 -12.79 -16.58
CA ARG A 158 5.17 -11.95 -15.56
C ARG A 158 5.83 -12.89 -14.56
N ASP A 159 7.15 -12.82 -14.46
CA ASP A 159 7.92 -13.63 -13.52
C ASP A 159 7.69 -13.11 -12.10
N LEU A 160 6.60 -13.56 -11.48
CA LEU A 160 6.24 -13.23 -10.09
C LEU A 160 7.29 -13.70 -9.09
N ASN A 161 8.22 -14.58 -9.51
CA ASN A 161 9.36 -15.05 -8.72
C ASN A 161 10.37 -13.94 -8.39
N GLN A 162 10.25 -12.75 -9.02
CA GLN A 162 11.14 -11.61 -8.76
C GLN A 162 10.60 -10.60 -7.73
N LEU A 163 9.41 -10.81 -7.17
CA LEU A 163 8.81 -9.92 -6.18
C LEU A 163 9.29 -10.33 -4.77
N GLN A 164 9.68 -9.37 -3.94
CA GLN A 164 10.20 -9.70 -2.60
C GLN A 164 9.06 -9.95 -1.58
N PRO A 165 9.31 -10.73 -0.51
CA PRO A 165 8.31 -11.07 0.52
C PRO A 165 7.73 -9.87 1.28
N ASP A 166 8.29 -8.67 1.13
CA ASP A 166 7.78 -7.44 1.74
C ASP A 166 6.77 -6.68 0.88
N GLN A 167 6.08 -7.35 -0.06
CA GLN A 167 5.16 -6.74 -1.01
C GLN A 167 3.71 -7.09 -0.74
N ILE A 168 2.89 -6.05 -0.62
CA ILE A 168 1.45 -6.20 -0.55
C ILE A 168 0.90 -5.84 -1.91
N CYS A 169 0.50 -6.85 -2.66
CA CYS A 169 -0.11 -6.69 -3.96
C CYS A 169 -1.62 -6.64 -3.77
N ILE A 170 -2.26 -5.62 -4.34
CA ILE A 170 -3.72 -5.54 -4.37
C ILE A 170 -4.17 -6.05 -5.71
N TYR A 171 -4.97 -7.10 -5.70
CA TYR A 171 -5.55 -7.71 -6.88
C TYR A 171 -7.03 -7.42 -6.96
N ARG A 172 -7.52 -7.15 -8.17
CA ARG A 172 -8.92 -7.28 -8.52
C ARG A 172 -9.16 -8.69 -9.07
N SER A 173 -10.19 -9.37 -8.60
CA SER A 173 -10.62 -10.64 -9.20
C SER A 173 -11.63 -10.35 -10.31
N ASP A 174 -11.37 -10.84 -11.52
CA ASP A 174 -12.25 -10.65 -12.66
C ASP A 174 -13.33 -11.75 -12.66
N ASN A 175 -14.59 -11.42 -13.04
CA ASN A 175 -15.77 -12.31 -13.02
C ASN A 175 -15.73 -13.45 -14.08
N THR A 176 -14.55 -14.02 -14.36
CA THR A 176 -14.34 -15.02 -15.40
C THR A 176 -14.11 -16.40 -14.79
N LEU A 177 -14.52 -17.45 -15.51
CA LEU A 177 -14.36 -18.86 -15.12
C LEU A 177 -12.91 -19.25 -14.80
N SER A 178 -11.93 -18.48 -15.28
CA SER A 178 -10.49 -18.75 -15.11
C SER A 178 -9.86 -18.17 -13.83
N SER A 179 -10.62 -17.59 -12.89
CA SER A 179 -10.08 -17.00 -11.64
C SER A 179 -8.91 -16.02 -11.89
N ARG A 180 -8.93 -15.30 -13.01
CA ARG A 180 -7.82 -14.41 -13.39
C ARG A 180 -7.83 -13.19 -12.48
N ARG A 181 -6.71 -12.96 -11.81
CA ARG A 181 -6.51 -11.81 -10.93
C ARG A 181 -5.66 -10.76 -11.63
N THR A 182 -6.15 -9.52 -11.62
CA THR A 182 -5.43 -8.37 -12.17
C THR A 182 -4.83 -7.56 -11.02
N MET A 183 -3.50 -7.42 -11.00
CA MET A 183 -2.82 -6.57 -10.01
C MET A 183 -3.14 -5.10 -10.29
N VAL A 184 -3.69 -4.38 -9.31
CA VAL A 184 -4.15 -3.00 -9.44
C VAL A 184 -3.08 -2.01 -9.00
N TYR A 185 -2.50 -2.24 -7.81
CA TYR A 185 -1.39 -1.43 -7.29
C TYR A 185 -0.56 -2.22 -6.27
N VAL A 186 0.65 -1.73 -6.01
CA VAL A 186 1.54 -2.24 -4.97
C VAL A 186 1.44 -1.37 -3.72
N SER A 187 1.48 -1.99 -2.55
CA SER A 187 1.52 -1.32 -1.26
C SER A 187 2.79 -1.70 -0.49
N LYS A 188 3.38 -0.71 0.18
CA LYS A 188 4.59 -0.85 0.99
C LYS A 188 4.39 -0.29 2.38
N TYR A 189 4.68 -1.13 3.38
CA TYR A 189 4.55 -0.78 4.79
C TYR A 189 5.91 -0.42 5.36
N LYS A 190 5.98 0.72 6.04
CA LYS A 190 7.19 1.20 6.72
C LYS A 190 6.89 1.45 8.18
N PRO A 191 7.62 0.82 9.13
CA PRO A 191 7.39 1.07 10.54
C PRO A 191 7.49 2.58 10.88
N PRO A 192 6.54 3.13 11.65
CA PRO A 192 6.43 4.56 11.90
C PRO A 192 7.62 5.12 12.70
N TYR A 193 8.25 4.30 13.54
CA TYR A 193 9.49 4.67 14.25
C TYR A 193 10.74 4.71 13.34
N LYS A 194 10.68 4.15 12.12
CA LYS A 194 11.74 4.24 11.09
C LYS A 194 11.47 5.36 10.08
N LEU A 195 10.20 5.61 9.76
CA LEU A 195 9.74 6.71 8.90
C LEU A 195 8.52 7.34 9.53
N THR A 196 8.73 8.44 10.26
CA THR A 196 7.69 9.14 10.98
C THR A 196 6.85 9.99 10.03
N ALA A 197 5.66 10.38 10.48
CA ALA A 197 4.84 11.37 9.78
C ALA A 197 5.60 12.70 9.55
N LEU A 198 6.51 13.10 10.45
CA LEU A 198 7.35 14.30 10.28
C LEU A 198 8.38 14.13 9.16
N HIS A 199 9.04 12.96 9.07
CA HIS A 199 9.94 12.67 7.95
C HIS A 199 9.20 12.75 6.61
N LEU A 200 7.98 12.19 6.54
CA LEU A 200 7.15 12.26 5.33
C LEU A 200 6.74 13.70 4.99
N ARG A 201 6.28 14.49 5.97
CA ARG A 201 5.86 15.88 5.76
C ARG A 201 6.97 16.75 5.18
N LEU A 202 8.20 16.57 5.67
CA LEU A 202 9.35 17.34 5.21
C LEU A 202 9.99 16.78 3.93
N GLY A 203 10.03 15.46 3.79
CA GLY A 203 10.66 14.78 2.66
C GLY A 203 9.79 14.71 1.41
N LEU A 204 8.45 14.80 1.53
CA LEU A 204 7.54 14.82 0.39
C LEU A 204 7.41 16.24 -0.17
N ARG A 205 8.31 16.60 -1.09
CA ARG A 205 8.23 17.84 -1.86
C ARG A 205 8.59 17.60 -3.32
N ALA A 206 8.31 18.60 -4.16
CA ALA A 206 8.83 18.59 -5.51
C ALA A 206 10.36 18.61 -5.48
N MET A 207 11.01 17.65 -6.14
CA MET A 207 12.48 17.54 -6.18
C MET A 207 12.96 16.67 -7.35
N ASP A 208 14.22 16.91 -7.77
CA ASP A 208 15.01 15.96 -8.55
C ASP A 208 15.78 15.04 -7.58
N ILE A 209 15.32 13.80 -7.43
CA ILE A 209 15.89 12.86 -6.45
C ILE A 209 17.37 12.60 -6.71
N TYR A 210 17.79 12.57 -7.98
CA TYR A 210 19.17 12.31 -8.32
C TYR A 210 20.07 13.47 -7.87
N LYS A 211 19.71 14.71 -8.24
CA LYS A 211 20.50 15.89 -7.91
C LYS A 211 20.49 16.19 -6.41
N GLU A 212 19.30 16.13 -5.80
CA GLU A 212 19.07 16.65 -4.47
C GLU A 212 19.30 15.61 -3.37
N VAL A 213 19.15 14.32 -3.64
CA VAL A 213 19.31 13.27 -2.60
C VAL A 213 20.47 12.33 -2.91
N ILE A 214 20.58 11.81 -4.14
CA ILE A 214 21.61 10.81 -4.50
C ILE A 214 22.99 11.47 -4.60
N ASN A 215 23.08 12.63 -5.26
CA ASN A 215 24.33 13.37 -5.46
C ASN A 215 24.67 14.36 -4.35
N GLN A 216 23.87 14.43 -3.28
CA GLN A 216 24.17 15.31 -2.15
C GLN A 216 25.34 14.77 -1.34
N ARG A 217 26.51 15.41 -1.48
CA ARG A 217 27.77 14.97 -0.84
C ARG A 217 27.92 15.45 0.59
N THR A 218 27.32 16.59 0.92
CA THR A 218 27.47 17.27 2.21
C THR A 218 26.30 16.95 3.13
N VAL A 219 26.61 16.40 4.30
CA VAL A 219 25.66 16.24 5.41
C VAL A 219 25.70 17.52 6.25
N PRO A 220 24.56 18.19 6.49
CA PRO A 220 24.52 19.34 7.39
C PRO A 220 25.09 18.98 8.78
N THR A 221 25.94 19.85 9.31
CA THR A 221 26.57 19.66 10.63
C THR A 221 25.55 19.78 11.76
N SER A 222 25.90 19.28 12.96
CA SER A 222 25.04 19.40 14.16
C SER A 222 24.79 20.84 14.63
N VAL A 223 25.47 21.82 14.04
CA VAL A 223 25.27 23.26 14.29
C VAL A 223 23.88 23.72 13.81
N ASP A 224 23.34 23.07 12.77
CA ASP A 224 22.00 23.33 12.26
C ASP A 224 21.15 22.04 12.35
N PRO A 225 20.47 21.83 13.50
CA PRO A 225 19.70 20.61 13.72
C PRO A 225 18.50 20.49 12.77
N ASP A 226 17.91 21.61 12.35
CA ASP A 226 16.75 21.62 11.46
C ASP A 226 17.15 21.23 10.03
N ALA A 227 18.25 21.80 9.50
CA ALA A 227 18.79 21.39 8.21
C ALA A 227 19.23 19.92 8.22
N ARG A 228 19.81 19.44 9.34
CA ARG A 228 20.20 18.04 9.49
C ARG A 228 18.97 17.12 9.51
N PHE A 229 17.90 17.50 10.18
CA PHE A 229 16.65 16.74 10.19
C PHE A 229 16.00 16.72 8.79
N GLN A 230 15.94 17.86 8.10
CA GLN A 230 15.44 17.96 6.72
C GLN A 230 16.22 17.01 5.78
N TYR A 231 17.56 17.04 5.85
CA TYR A 231 18.42 16.16 5.06
C TYR A 231 18.08 14.67 5.28
N HIS A 232 17.92 14.25 6.54
CA HIS A 232 17.56 12.87 6.85
C HIS A 232 16.13 12.53 6.44
N ALA A 233 15.18 13.45 6.61
CA ALA A 233 13.79 13.29 6.19
C ALA A 233 13.67 13.07 4.67
N GLU A 234 14.39 13.86 3.87
CA GLU A 234 14.46 13.73 2.42
C GLU A 234 15.08 12.39 2.02
N LYS A 235 16.21 12.02 2.62
CA LYS A 235 16.91 10.77 2.33
C LYS A 235 16.07 9.53 2.66
N LEU A 236 15.41 9.51 3.82
CA LEU A 236 14.54 8.40 4.25
C LEU A 236 13.31 8.30 3.35
N THR A 237 12.66 9.42 3.07
CA THR A 237 11.47 9.49 2.21
C THR A 237 11.80 9.06 0.79
N ALA A 238 12.86 9.59 0.18
CA ALA A 238 13.30 9.22 -1.16
C ALA A 238 13.69 7.74 -1.25
N SER A 239 14.30 7.17 -0.20
CA SER A 239 14.60 5.73 -0.14
C SER A 239 13.33 4.88 -0.13
N ALA A 240 12.32 5.26 0.66
CA ALA A 240 11.04 4.56 0.74
C ALA A 240 10.23 4.68 -0.59
N ILE A 241 10.24 5.86 -1.21
CA ILE A 241 9.63 6.09 -2.53
C ILE A 241 10.34 5.29 -3.60
N THR A 242 11.68 5.30 -3.64
CA THR A 242 12.49 4.53 -4.60
C THR A 242 12.15 3.05 -4.53
N GLN A 243 12.05 2.49 -3.31
CA GLN A 243 11.65 1.11 -3.17
C GLN A 243 10.23 0.86 -3.70
N THR A 244 9.26 1.73 -3.39
CA THR A 244 7.88 1.55 -3.86
C THR A 244 7.79 1.69 -5.38
N TYR A 245 8.42 2.72 -5.95
CA TYR A 245 8.54 2.97 -7.38
C TYR A 245 9.16 1.78 -8.12
N HIS A 246 10.24 1.21 -7.59
CA HIS A 246 10.86 0.02 -8.17
C HIS A 246 9.87 -1.13 -8.36
N TYR A 247 8.98 -1.36 -7.38
CA TYR A 247 7.96 -2.40 -7.49
C TYR A 247 6.82 -2.01 -8.42
N ILE A 248 6.42 -0.73 -8.48
CA ILE A 248 5.45 -0.25 -9.48
C ILE A 248 5.97 -0.59 -10.89
N ILE A 249 7.23 -0.28 -11.19
CA ILE A 249 7.86 -0.54 -12.49
C ILE A 249 8.01 -2.05 -12.74
N LYS A 250 8.56 -2.82 -11.81
CA LYS A 250 8.72 -4.28 -11.96
C LYS A 250 7.39 -4.99 -12.19
N SER A 251 6.31 -4.51 -11.57
CA SER A 251 4.98 -5.09 -11.72
C SER A 251 4.21 -4.55 -12.93
N GLY A 252 4.78 -3.61 -13.71
CA GLY A 252 4.14 -3.00 -14.87
C GLY A 252 2.86 -2.24 -14.50
N LEU A 253 2.85 -1.59 -13.34
CA LEU A 253 1.70 -0.86 -12.81
C LEU A 253 1.89 0.65 -12.95
N LYS A 254 0.78 1.36 -12.75
CA LYS A 254 0.76 2.84 -12.73
C LYS A 254 0.72 3.41 -11.32
N TYR A 255 0.16 2.66 -10.37
CA TYR A 255 -0.15 3.17 -9.03
C TYR A 255 0.57 2.37 -7.95
N GLY A 256 0.86 3.05 -6.85
CA GLY A 256 1.35 2.42 -5.63
C GLY A 256 0.96 3.20 -4.38
N LEU A 257 1.17 2.57 -3.24
CA LEU A 257 0.86 3.10 -1.93
C LEU A 257 2.03 2.85 -0.98
N LEU A 258 2.37 3.86 -0.20
CA LEU A 258 3.30 3.76 0.93
C LEU A 258 2.55 4.16 2.19
N THR A 259 2.60 3.34 3.24
CA THR A 259 1.97 3.69 4.53
C THR A 259 2.85 3.35 5.71
N THR A 260 2.74 4.19 6.74
CA THR A 260 3.37 3.98 8.05
C THR A 260 2.39 3.59 9.14
N GLY A 261 1.11 3.41 8.77
CA GLY A 261 -0.01 3.38 9.71
C GLY A 261 -0.47 4.79 10.10
N GLU A 262 0.45 5.70 10.42
CA GLU A 262 0.10 7.10 10.72
C GLU A 262 -0.25 7.92 9.48
N ALA A 263 0.41 7.65 8.36
CA ALA A 263 0.26 8.38 7.13
C ALA A 263 0.19 7.43 5.92
N ILE A 264 -0.58 7.82 4.91
CA ILE A 264 -0.70 7.12 3.64
C ILE A 264 -0.26 8.08 2.53
N VAL A 265 0.65 7.60 1.68
CA VAL A 265 1.17 8.31 0.51
C VAL A 265 0.72 7.56 -0.74
N PHE A 266 -0.07 8.22 -1.58
CA PHE A 266 -0.52 7.70 -2.87
C PHE A 266 0.47 8.11 -3.96
N LEU A 267 0.91 7.13 -4.75
CA LEU A 267 1.92 7.31 -5.80
C LEU A 267 1.32 6.97 -7.16
N LYS A 268 1.66 7.79 -8.17
CA LYS A 268 1.33 7.59 -9.57
C LYS A 268 2.60 7.75 -10.41
N VAL A 269 2.85 6.78 -11.28
CA VAL A 269 3.87 6.86 -12.34
C VAL A 269 3.17 7.28 -13.63
N ASN A 270 3.82 8.17 -14.38
CA ASN A 270 3.33 8.67 -15.67
C ASN A 270 4.17 8.10 -16.80
#